data_AF-A0A0C3CGQ5-F1
#
_entry.id   AF-A0A0C3CGQ5-F1
#
_cell.length_a   1.000
_cell.length_b   1.000
_cell.length_c   1.000
_cell.angle_alpha   90.00
_cell.angle_beta   90.00
_cell.angle_gamma   90.00
#
_symmetry.space_group_name_H-M   'P 1'
#
loop_
_entity.id
_entity.type
_entity.pdbx_description
1 polymer ?
#
loop_
_entity_poly.entity_id
_entity_poly.type
_entity_poly.pdbx_seq_one_letter_code
_entity_poly.pdbx_strand_id
1 'polypeptide(L)'
;MPSLGRILLGLVGVTTSVGGYIADWNETHVYNPRWPPHAKFHNGQTMSMGLVLGLSTLYYTFRSSSSRAIEIESLHTAALLGSLYWITQLSAALYPGSLAVDPEFGSGFPQAYICAVLLSLVTIGTGLERRRLLGSEKRE
;
A
#
# COMPACT_ATOMS: atom_id res chain seq x y z
N MET A 1 -18.98 11.98 -8.73
CA MET A 1 -18.28 11.63 -7.46
C MET A 1 -17.64 10.26 -7.64
N PRO A 2 -16.44 10.01 -7.08
CA PRO A 2 -15.82 8.69 -7.15
C PRO A 2 -16.70 7.64 -6.47
N SER A 3 -16.75 6.44 -7.03
CA SER A 3 -17.45 5.29 -6.43
C SER A 3 -16.78 4.88 -5.12
N LEU A 4 -17.52 4.18 -4.26
CA LEU A 4 -16.97 3.66 -3.00
C LEU A 4 -15.71 2.82 -3.24
N GLY A 5 -15.68 1.96 -4.27
CA GLY A 5 -14.50 1.14 -4.57
C GLY A 5 -13.26 1.98 -4.91
N ARG A 6 -13.42 3.05 -5.71
CA ARG A 6 -12.33 4.00 -6.00
C ARG A 6 -11.91 4.81 -4.77
N ILE A 7 -12.84 5.15 -3.88
CA ILE A 7 -12.50 5.82 -2.60
C ILE A 7 -11.62 4.91 -1.74
N LEU A 8 -11.98 3.63 -1.59
CA LEU A 8 -11.19 2.69 -0.79
C LEU A 8 -9.78 2.49 -1.36
N LEU A 9 -9.65 2.32 -2.68
CA LEU A 9 -8.34 2.23 -3.35
C LEU A 9 -7.55 3.55 -3.25
N GLY A 10 -8.25 4.69 -3.31
CA GLY A 10 -7.65 6.00 -3.08
C GLY A 10 -7.06 6.14 -1.68
N LEU A 11 -7.80 5.72 -0.65
CA LEU A 11 -7.32 5.71 0.74
C LEU A 11 -6.08 4.83 0.91
N VAL A 12 -6.04 3.67 0.26
CA VAL A 12 -4.85 2.82 0.23
C VAL A 12 -3.69 3.55 -0.45
N GLY A 13 -3.90 4.13 -1.62
CA GLY A 13 -2.86 4.86 -2.35
C GLY A 13 -2.25 6.01 -1.54
N VAL A 14 -3.08 6.81 -0.86
CA VAL A 14 -2.61 7.88 0.04
C VAL A 14 -1.86 7.30 1.24
N THR A 15 -2.43 6.30 1.91
CA THR A 15 -1.79 5.73 3.11
C THR A 15 -0.45 5.09 2.78
N THR A 16 -0.36 4.35 1.67
CA THR A 16 0.90 3.78 1.19
C THR A 16 1.92 4.85 0.83
N SER A 17 1.50 6.00 0.27
CA SER A 17 2.42 7.03 -0.19
C SER A 17 3.07 7.82 0.94
N VAL A 18 2.35 8.05 2.05
CA VAL A 18 2.86 8.86 3.18
C VAL A 18 3.16 8.05 4.44
N GLY A 19 2.63 6.83 4.56
CA GLY A 19 2.68 6.02 5.78
C GLY A 19 4.10 5.75 6.27
N GLY A 20 5.02 5.38 5.35
CA GLY A 20 6.42 5.17 5.69
C GLY A 20 7.10 6.43 6.25
N TYR A 21 6.82 7.61 5.69
CA TYR A 21 7.37 8.86 6.22
C TYR A 21 6.80 9.20 7.60
N ILE A 22 5.52 8.94 7.85
CA ILE A 22 4.92 9.16 9.17
C ILE A 22 5.53 8.22 10.21
N ALA A 23 5.74 6.96 9.85
CA ALA A 23 6.23 5.93 10.77
C ALA A 23 7.75 6.00 11.00
N ASP A 24 8.53 6.35 9.98
CA ASP A 24 9.97 6.08 9.97
C ASP A 24 10.82 7.37 9.93
N TRP A 25 10.22 8.54 9.67
CA TRP A 25 10.93 9.83 9.67
C TRP A 25 11.08 10.40 11.10
N ASN A 26 11.71 9.65 12.00
CA ASN A 26 11.89 10.04 13.40
C ASN A 26 13.10 9.33 14.07
N GLU A 27 13.30 9.62 15.36
CA GLU A 27 14.41 9.14 16.19
C GLU A 27 14.41 7.64 16.47
N THR A 28 13.27 6.96 16.29
CA THR A 28 13.20 5.50 16.44
C THR A 28 13.70 4.76 15.18
N HIS A 29 13.75 5.45 14.03
CA HIS A 29 14.07 4.89 12.70
C HIS A 29 15.20 5.68 12.01
N VAL A 30 14.93 6.49 10.98
CA VAL A 30 15.96 7.06 10.11
C VAL A 30 16.97 7.95 10.86
N TYR A 31 16.55 8.60 11.94
CA TYR A 31 17.42 9.40 12.79
C TYR A 31 18.09 8.61 13.93
N ASN A 32 17.68 7.37 14.18
CA ASN A 32 18.20 6.53 15.26
C ASN A 32 19.74 6.38 15.15
N PRO A 33 20.53 6.84 16.13
CA PRO A 33 21.99 6.77 16.07
C PRO A 33 22.53 5.34 16.19
N ARG A 34 21.73 4.38 16.67
CA ARG A 34 22.11 2.97 16.82
C ARG A 34 21.97 2.17 15.53
N TRP A 35 21.16 2.63 14.57
CA TRP A 35 21.01 1.98 13.29
C TRP A 35 22.27 2.14 12.43
N PRO A 36 22.84 1.04 11.89
CA PRO A 36 23.93 1.13 10.93
C PRO A 36 23.53 1.98 9.72
N PRO A 37 24.47 2.69 9.07
CA PRO A 37 24.17 3.51 7.90
C PRO A 37 23.40 2.76 6.79
N HIS A 38 23.67 1.47 6.60
CA HIS A 38 23.01 0.65 5.59
C HIS A 38 21.53 0.35 5.91
N ALA A 39 21.18 0.21 7.20
CA ALA A 39 19.77 0.06 7.61
C ALA A 39 18.97 1.34 7.29
N LYS A 40 19.58 2.51 7.53
CA LYS A 40 18.98 3.81 7.16
C LYS A 40 18.80 3.97 5.66
N PHE A 41 19.76 3.50 4.86
CA PHE A 41 19.64 3.47 3.39
C PHE A 41 18.44 2.63 2.94
N HIS A 42 18.31 1.41 3.46
CA HIS A 42 17.17 0.54 3.13
C HIS A 42 15.85 1.10 3.66
N ASN A 43 15.84 1.81 4.79
CA ASN A 43 14.65 2.48 5.28
C ASN A 43 14.24 3.67 4.38
N GLY A 44 15.20 4.49 3.94
CA GLY A 44 14.96 5.51 2.92
C GLY A 44 14.42 4.92 1.62
N GLN A 45 14.94 3.75 1.22
CA GLN A 45 14.45 2.99 0.07
C GLN A 45 13.00 2.53 0.28
N THR A 46 12.62 1.98 1.44
CA THR A 46 11.24 1.54 1.69
C THR A 46 10.27 2.70 1.76
N MET A 47 10.61 3.82 2.41
CA MET A 47 9.79 5.03 2.41
C MET A 47 9.54 5.54 0.97
N SER A 48 10.60 5.61 0.16
CA SER A 48 10.51 6.05 -1.23
C SER A 48 9.71 5.07 -2.10
N MET A 49 9.85 3.76 -1.85
CA MET A 49 9.08 2.73 -2.53
C MET A 49 7.58 2.86 -2.21
N GLY A 50 7.22 3.09 -0.94
CA GLY A 50 5.85 3.36 -0.53
C GLY A 50 5.26 4.58 -1.25
N LEU A 51 6.01 5.68 -1.31
CA LEU A 51 5.63 6.88 -2.06
C LEU A 51 5.29 6.56 -3.53
N VAL A 52 6.20 5.91 -4.25
CA VAL A 52 6.01 5.62 -5.67
C VAL A 52 4.88 4.62 -5.91
N LEU A 53 4.76 3.57 -5.10
CA LEU A 53 3.66 2.60 -5.20
C LEU A 53 2.30 3.23 -4.89
N GLY A 54 2.23 4.07 -3.86
CA GLY A 54 1.02 4.78 -3.48
C GLY A 54 0.56 5.77 -4.55
N LEU A 55 1.48 6.59 -5.07
CA LEU A 55 1.18 7.51 -6.19
C LEU A 55 0.77 6.76 -7.47
N SER A 56 1.42 5.65 -7.77
CA SER A 56 1.04 4.82 -8.93
C SER A 56 -0.35 4.19 -8.74
N THR A 57 -0.67 3.73 -7.53
CA THR A 57 -2.00 3.23 -7.16
C THR A 57 -3.07 4.30 -7.38
N LEU A 58 -2.81 5.54 -6.93
CA LEU A 58 -3.70 6.68 -7.14
C LEU A 58 -3.89 6.99 -8.62
N TYR A 59 -2.80 7.04 -9.39
CA TYR A 59 -2.85 7.29 -10.82
C TYR A 59 -3.73 6.26 -11.53
N TYR A 60 -3.50 4.96 -11.34
CA TYR A 60 -4.30 3.92 -11.99
C TYR A 60 -5.75 3.86 -11.48
N THR A 61 -6.01 4.25 -10.23
CA THR A 61 -7.38 4.32 -9.67
C THR A 61 -8.21 5.43 -10.31
N PHE A 62 -7.59 6.57 -10.66
CA PHE A 62 -8.32 7.77 -11.09
C PHE A 62 -8.06 8.20 -12.54
N ARG A 63 -7.12 7.57 -13.26
CA ARG A 63 -6.88 7.91 -14.66
C ARG A 63 -8.11 7.68 -15.53
N SER A 64 -8.25 8.54 -16.54
CA SER A 64 -9.23 8.34 -17.61
C SER A 64 -8.89 7.07 -18.40
N SER A 65 -9.91 6.29 -18.73
CA SER A 65 -9.77 5.07 -19.53
C SER A 65 -10.53 5.24 -20.83
N SER A 66 -9.86 4.97 -21.96
CA SER A 66 -10.45 5.12 -23.31
C SER A 66 -11.41 3.99 -23.67
N SER A 67 -11.34 2.87 -22.95
CA SER A 67 -12.26 1.76 -23.07
C SER A 67 -12.43 1.05 -21.73
N ARG A 68 -13.47 0.25 -21.64
CA ARG A 68 -13.77 -0.57 -20.47
C ARG A 68 -12.69 -1.61 -20.18
N ALA A 69 -12.10 -2.21 -21.23
CA ALA A 69 -10.99 -3.15 -21.06
C ALA A 69 -9.79 -2.47 -20.37
N ILE A 70 -9.49 -1.22 -20.78
CA ILE A 70 -8.44 -0.41 -20.15
C ILE A 70 -8.82 -0.01 -18.72
N GLU A 71 -10.10 0.23 -18.43
CA GLU A 71 -10.56 0.51 -17.06
C GLU A 71 -10.37 -0.69 -16.13
N ILE A 72 -10.68 -1.91 -16.60
CA ILE A 72 -10.46 -3.15 -15.85
C ILE A 72 -8.97 -3.41 -15.62
N GLU A 73 -8.14 -3.22 -16.65
CA GLU A 73 -6.69 -3.34 -16.54
C GLU A 73 -6.14 -2.34 -15.50
N SER A 74 -6.58 -1.08 -15.57
CA SER A 74 -6.18 -0.03 -14.61
C SER A 74 -6.57 -0.40 -13.19
N LEU A 75 -7.76 -0.95 -12.99
CA LEU A 75 -8.23 -1.42 -11.69
C LEU A 75 -7.32 -2.52 -11.13
N HIS A 76 -6.97 -3.53 -11.94
CA HIS A 76 -6.09 -4.62 -11.51
C HIS A 76 -4.67 -4.12 -11.23
N THR A 77 -4.15 -3.21 -12.05
CA THR A 77 -2.84 -2.60 -11.83
C THR A 77 -2.82 -1.77 -10.54
N ALA A 78 -3.87 -0.98 -10.27
CA ALA A 78 -4.00 -0.27 -9.01
C ALA A 78 -4.04 -1.22 -7.81
N ALA A 79 -4.83 -2.31 -7.90
CA ALA A 79 -4.93 -3.30 -6.83
C ALA A 79 -3.59 -4.01 -6.56
N LEU A 80 -2.87 -4.38 -7.62
CA LEU A 80 -1.54 -4.98 -7.51
C LEU A 80 -0.56 -4.03 -6.81
N LEU A 81 -0.38 -2.83 -7.36
CA LEU A 81 0.57 -1.84 -6.83
C LEU A 81 0.22 -1.44 -5.39
N GLY A 82 -1.07 -1.27 -5.09
CA GLY A 82 -1.57 -0.94 -3.76
C GLY A 82 -1.41 -2.07 -2.74
N SER A 83 -1.19 -3.31 -3.19
CA SER A 83 -0.96 -4.47 -2.32
C SER A 83 0.52 -4.77 -2.08
N LEU A 84 1.39 -4.50 -3.07
CA LEU A 84 2.79 -4.94 -3.05
C LEU A 84 3.53 -4.52 -1.78
N TYR A 85 3.40 -3.26 -1.36
CA TYR A 85 4.07 -2.75 -0.17
C TYR A 85 3.69 -3.52 1.10
N TRP A 86 2.39 -3.78 1.28
CA TRP A 86 1.88 -4.46 2.48
C TRP A 86 2.19 -5.95 2.48
N ILE A 87 2.18 -6.60 1.31
CA ILE A 87 2.58 -8.00 1.17
C ILE A 87 4.07 -8.15 1.51
N THR A 88 4.93 -7.28 0.97
CA THR A 88 6.36 -7.36 1.25
C THR A 88 6.67 -7.00 2.70
N GLN A 89 5.95 -6.04 3.29
CA GLN A 89 6.03 -5.73 4.72
C GLN A 89 5.71 -6.94 5.60
N LEU A 90 4.66 -7.71 5.28
CA LEU A 90 4.34 -8.95 6.00
C LEU A 90 5.42 -10.01 5.81
N SER A 91 5.92 -10.18 4.58
CA SER A 91 6.99 -11.15 4.30
C SER A 91 8.31 -10.81 4.98
N ALA A 92 8.53 -9.55 5.38
CA ALA A 92 9.74 -9.12 6.08
C ALA A 92 10.01 -9.95 7.34
N ALA A 93 8.95 -10.40 8.04
CA ALA A 93 9.06 -11.23 9.23
C ALA A 93 9.63 -12.64 8.98
N LEU A 94 9.73 -13.07 7.71
CA LEU A 94 10.27 -14.38 7.34
C LEU A 94 11.80 -14.38 7.21
N TYR A 95 12.44 -13.20 7.20
CA TYR A 95 13.89 -13.10 7.01
C TYR A 95 14.63 -13.27 8.35
N PRO A 96 15.74 -14.04 8.38
CA PRO A 96 16.48 -14.29 9.61
C PRO A 96 16.95 -13.01 10.30
N GLY A 97 16.66 -12.90 11.61
CA GLY A 97 17.07 -11.76 12.43
C GLY A 97 16.26 -10.48 12.22
N SER A 98 15.22 -10.50 11.37
CA SER A 98 14.31 -9.36 11.23
C SER A 98 13.37 -9.26 12.44
N LEU A 99 13.11 -8.02 12.86
CA LEU A 99 12.10 -7.70 13.86
C LEU A 99 11.25 -6.55 13.33
N ALA A 100 9.95 -6.59 13.61
CA ALA A 100 9.03 -5.52 13.21
C ALA A 100 9.17 -4.27 14.07
N VAL A 101 9.73 -4.41 15.28
CA VAL A 101 10.01 -3.33 16.22
C VAL A 101 11.34 -3.64 16.89
N ASP A 102 12.22 -2.66 17.02
CA ASP A 102 13.43 -2.82 17.83
C ASP A 102 13.04 -3.12 19.28
N PRO A 103 13.73 -4.05 19.99
CA PRO A 103 13.37 -4.41 21.36
C PRO A 103 13.29 -3.25 22.36
N GLU A 104 13.99 -2.14 22.09
CA GLU A 104 13.92 -0.91 22.90
C GLU A 104 12.55 -0.22 22.85
N PHE A 105 11.81 -0.36 21.75
CA PHE A 105 10.55 0.35 21.51
C PHE A 105 9.33 -0.56 21.65
N GLY A 106 9.52 -1.86 21.87
CA GLY A 106 8.44 -2.80 22.15
C GLY A 106 8.68 -4.20 21.59
N SER A 107 7.60 -4.92 21.38
CA SER A 107 7.60 -6.29 20.89
C SER A 107 6.38 -6.58 20.00
N GLY A 108 6.43 -7.70 19.29
CA GLY A 108 5.35 -8.13 18.39
C GLY A 108 5.43 -7.49 17.00
N PHE A 109 4.29 -7.46 16.30
CA PHE A 109 4.19 -7.00 14.91
C PHE A 109 3.01 -6.03 14.73
N PRO A 110 3.05 -4.81 15.29
CA PRO A 110 1.94 -3.86 15.23
C PRO A 110 1.53 -3.48 13.79
N GLN A 111 2.48 -3.49 12.86
CA GLN A 111 2.23 -3.20 11.45
C GLN A 111 1.35 -4.26 10.77
N ALA A 112 1.24 -5.48 11.32
CA ALA A 112 0.38 -6.53 10.76
C ALA A 112 -1.10 -6.12 10.74
N TYR A 113 -1.57 -5.36 11.74
CA TYR A 113 -2.95 -4.84 11.76
C TYR A 113 -3.18 -3.85 10.62
N ILE A 114 -2.22 -2.96 10.36
CA ILE A 114 -2.28 -1.98 9.27
C ILE A 114 -2.28 -2.72 7.92
N CYS A 115 -1.39 -3.71 7.75
CA CYS A 115 -1.35 -4.54 6.55
C CYS A 115 -2.70 -5.25 6.32
N ALA A 116 -3.27 -5.85 7.36
CA ALA A 116 -4.56 -6.54 7.27
C ALA A 116 -5.70 -5.59 6.85
N VAL A 117 -5.76 -4.40 7.44
CA VAL A 117 -6.76 -3.38 7.07
C VAL A 117 -6.58 -2.95 5.62
N LEU A 118 -5.38 -2.55 5.21
CA LEU A 118 -5.16 -2.00 3.87
C LEU A 118 -5.33 -3.05 2.77
N LEU A 119 -4.88 -4.29 2.97
CA LEU A 119 -5.16 -5.40 2.04
C LEU A 119 -6.65 -5.73 1.95
N SER A 120 -7.39 -5.59 3.06
CA SER A 120 -8.85 -5.73 3.05
C SER A 120 -9.52 -4.61 2.24
N LEU A 121 -9.06 -3.36 2.40
CA LEU A 121 -9.56 -2.24 1.61
C LEU A 121 -9.29 -2.42 0.12
N VAL A 122 -8.09 -2.89 -0.28
CA VAL A 122 -7.79 -3.23 -1.68
C VAL A 122 -8.75 -4.29 -2.20
N THR A 123 -8.93 -5.38 -1.45
CA THR A 123 -9.78 -6.50 -1.84
C THR A 123 -11.24 -6.06 -2.02
N ILE A 124 -11.78 -5.35 -1.02
CA ILE A 124 -13.16 -4.85 -1.04
C ILE A 124 -13.34 -3.81 -2.15
N GLY A 125 -12.44 -2.83 -2.25
CA GLY A 125 -12.50 -1.77 -3.24
C GLY A 125 -12.47 -2.31 -4.67
N THR A 126 -11.56 -3.25 -4.93
CA THR A 126 -11.47 -3.95 -6.22
C THR A 126 -12.73 -4.76 -6.50
N GLY A 127 -13.26 -5.49 -5.51
CA GLY A 127 -14.49 -6.26 -5.65
C GLY A 127 -15.71 -5.39 -6.00
N LEU A 128 -15.84 -4.23 -5.36
CA LEU A 128 -16.90 -3.27 -5.64
C LEU A 128 -16.79 -2.69 -7.07
N GLU A 129 -15.59 -2.30 -7.50
CA GLU A 129 -15.39 -1.80 -8.85
C GLU A 129 -15.62 -2.86 -9.92
N ARG A 130 -15.16 -4.10 -9.70
CA ARG A 130 -15.43 -5.21 -10.62
C ARG A 130 -16.93 -5.46 -10.77
N ARG A 131 -17.70 -5.40 -9.68
CA ARG A 131 -19.17 -5.50 -9.73
C ARG A 131 -19.81 -4.34 -10.47
N ARG A 132 -19.35 -3.11 -10.25
CA ARG A 132 -19.84 -1.91 -10.97
C ARG A 132 -19.61 -2.04 -12.47
N LEU A 133 -18.40 -2.46 -12.85
CA LEU A 133 -18.05 -2.72 -14.23
C LEU A 133 -18.96 -3.83 -14.75
N LEU A 134 -18.80 -5.09 -14.34
CA LEU A 134 -19.57 -6.23 -14.89
C LEU A 134 -21.10 -6.07 -14.82
N GLY A 135 -21.64 -5.38 -13.82
CA GLY A 135 -23.09 -5.13 -13.68
C GLY A 135 -23.69 -4.20 -14.73
N SER A 136 -22.87 -3.39 -15.42
CA SER A 136 -23.34 -2.56 -16.54
C SER A 136 -23.44 -3.31 -17.87
N GLU A 137 -22.73 -4.44 -18.05
CA GLU A 137 -22.86 -5.28 -19.26
C GLU A 137 -24.22 -5.96 -19.36
N LYS A 138 -24.89 -6.23 -18.23
CA LYS A 138 -26.21 -6.87 -18.23
C LYS A 138 -27.37 -5.90 -18.51
N ARG A 139 -27.09 -4.61 -18.67
CA ARG A 139 -28.10 -3.55 -18.89
C ARG A 139 -28.06 -2.95 -20.29
N GLU A 140 -27.12 -3.37 -21.12
CA GLU A 140 -27.06 -3.11 -22.58
C GLU A 140 -27.56 -4.34 -23.33
#